data_AF-A0A2M7DEH8-F1
#
_entry.id   AF-A0A2M7DEH8-F1
#
_cell.length_a   1.000
_cell.length_b   1.000
_cell.length_c   1.000
_cell.angle_alpha   90.00
_cell.angle_beta   90.00
_cell.angle_gamma   90.00
#
_symmetry.space_group_name_H-M   'P 1'
#
loop_
_entity.id
_entity.type
_entity.pdbx_description
1 polymer ?
#
loop_
_entity_poly.entity_id
_entity_poly.type
_entity_poly.pdbx_seq_one_letter_code
_entity_poly.pdbx_strand_id
1 'polypeptide(L)'
;MYKRNCDFCNKPIITIYHPDSPYIVYCVDCYRSDKWDPYSYGKNYNFNRLFFGQFKELLFRVPKEAVNNSGVNSNSDYVNHAHNNSNCYLIFNSGDNEDCSYSSGIRKCRNVTDIHYGENLELCYEIVNGVNCSRCFYSKNIFDCVDVYFSMDLRGCQNCFGCCNLTRKNYYFFNQPLSKEDWDKRVKEFLGSSISVSKALNKFEQSSLSFPRRANNIHKSVDCIGDYISESKNVKNCFEA
;
A
#
# COMPACT_ATOMS: atom_id res chain seq x y z
N MET A 1 8.29 -10.66 -6.96
CA MET A 1 9.54 -10.26 -7.63
C MET A 1 10.44 -11.48 -7.79
N TYR A 2 11.35 -11.46 -8.76
CA TYR A 2 12.19 -12.58 -9.17
C TYR A 2 13.66 -12.20 -9.15
N LYS A 3 14.52 -13.20 -8.98
CA LYS A 3 15.97 -13.06 -9.19
C LYS A 3 16.30 -13.38 -10.64
N ARG A 4 17.05 -12.50 -11.29
CA ARG A 4 17.61 -12.70 -12.65
C ARG A 4 19.02 -12.11 -12.70
N ASN A 5 19.76 -12.36 -13.76
CA ASN A 5 20.91 -11.54 -14.11
C ASN A 5 20.46 -10.42 -15.06
N CYS A 6 21.08 -9.25 -14.95
CA CYS A 6 20.91 -8.15 -15.89
C CYS A 6 21.43 -8.57 -17.27
N ASP A 7 20.60 -8.44 -18.32
CA ASP A 7 20.95 -8.86 -19.68
C ASP A 7 22.03 -7.96 -20.33
N PHE A 8 22.38 -6.83 -19.71
CA PHE A 8 23.47 -5.96 -20.15
C PHE A 8 24.81 -6.23 -19.44
N CYS A 9 24.82 -6.20 -18.11
CA CYS A 9 26.05 -6.29 -17.31
C CYS A 9 26.25 -7.63 -16.57
N ASN A 10 25.31 -8.56 -16.70
CA ASN A 10 25.29 -9.89 -16.08
C ASN A 10 25.33 -9.92 -14.54
N LYS A 11 25.17 -8.76 -13.87
CA LYS A 11 25.05 -8.70 -12.41
C LYS A 11 23.70 -9.26 -11.93
N PRO A 12 23.64 -9.89 -10.74
CA PRO A 12 22.38 -10.34 -10.16
C PRO A 12 21.48 -9.14 -9.84
N ILE A 13 20.19 -9.26 -10.13
CA ILE A 13 19.17 -8.23 -9.94
C ILE A 13 17.88 -8.83 -9.38
N ILE A 14 17.09 -7.97 -8.74
CA ILE A 14 15.67 -8.20 -8.44
C ILE A 14 14.83 -7.55 -9.54
N THR A 15 13.80 -8.23 -10.00
CA THR A 15 12.93 -7.73 -11.07
C THR A 15 11.47 -8.16 -10.94
N ILE A 16 10.59 -7.43 -11.62
CA ILE A 16 9.18 -7.81 -11.81
C ILE A 16 8.97 -8.85 -12.91
N TYR A 17 9.97 -9.13 -13.76
CA TYR A 17 9.85 -10.07 -14.86
C TYR A 17 10.27 -11.49 -14.46
N HIS A 18 9.44 -12.47 -14.79
CA HIS A 18 9.74 -13.89 -14.55
C HIS A 18 11.04 -14.33 -15.27
N PRO A 19 11.85 -15.25 -14.71
CA PRO A 19 13.06 -15.78 -15.37
C PRO A 19 12.80 -16.34 -16.78
N ASP A 20 11.66 -16.98 -16.99
CA ASP A 20 11.26 -17.54 -18.30
C ASP A 20 10.64 -16.50 -19.25
N SER A 21 10.55 -15.23 -18.85
CA SER A 21 10.00 -14.20 -19.73
C SER A 21 10.95 -13.93 -20.92
N PRO A 22 10.40 -13.68 -22.12
CA PRO A 22 11.19 -13.45 -23.34
C PRO A 22 11.78 -12.04 -23.42
N TYR A 23 11.66 -11.25 -22.36
CA TYR A 23 12.07 -9.86 -22.35
C TYR A 23 13.55 -9.71 -22.00
N ILE A 24 14.19 -8.76 -22.65
CA ILE A 24 15.49 -8.22 -22.26
C ILE A 24 15.28 -7.29 -21.05
N VAL A 25 15.98 -7.53 -19.95
CA VAL A 25 15.82 -6.84 -18.67
C VAL A 25 17.16 -6.27 -18.21
N TYR A 26 17.23 -4.96 -18.03
CA TYR A 26 18.41 -4.24 -17.55
C TYR A 26 18.23 -3.80 -16.09
N CYS A 27 19.31 -3.85 -15.31
CA CYS A 27 19.33 -3.21 -13.99
C CYS A 27 19.09 -1.70 -14.13
N VAL A 28 18.59 -1.05 -13.07
CA VAL A 28 18.29 0.40 -13.05
C VAL A 28 19.49 1.22 -13.53
N ASP A 29 20.69 0.93 -13.01
CA ASP A 29 21.92 1.63 -13.39
C ASP A 29 22.25 1.49 -14.88
N CYS A 30 22.05 0.31 -15.48
CA CYS A 30 22.35 0.10 -16.90
C CYS A 30 21.28 0.74 -17.78
N TYR A 31 20.00 0.56 -17.43
CA TYR A 31 18.87 1.11 -18.18
C TYR A 31 18.95 2.64 -18.28
N ARG A 32 19.34 3.31 -17.18
CA ARG A 32 19.45 4.78 -17.10
C ARG A 32 20.82 5.34 -17.50
N SER A 33 21.75 4.50 -17.94
CA SER A 33 23.07 4.95 -18.35
C SER A 33 23.15 5.22 -19.85
N ASP A 34 24.12 6.04 -20.25
CA ASP A 34 24.47 6.28 -21.66
C ASP A 34 25.30 5.13 -22.28
N LYS A 35 25.33 3.94 -21.65
CA LYS A 35 26.15 2.80 -22.10
C LYS A 35 25.52 1.99 -23.24
N TRP A 36 24.27 2.26 -23.58
CA TRP A 36 23.56 1.56 -24.65
C TRP A 36 22.74 2.55 -25.48
N ASP A 37 22.59 2.26 -26.77
CA ASP A 37 21.84 3.11 -27.69
C ASP A 37 20.33 2.80 -27.62
N PRO A 38 19.48 3.76 -27.18
CA PRO A 38 18.04 3.56 -27.09
C PRO A 38 17.34 3.48 -28.45
N TYR A 39 18.04 3.71 -29.57
CA TYR A 39 17.50 3.53 -30.92
C TYR A 39 17.92 2.21 -31.57
N SER A 40 18.82 1.44 -30.94
CA SER A 40 19.40 0.21 -31.50
C SER A 40 18.38 -0.89 -31.82
N TYR A 41 17.23 -0.91 -31.16
CA TYR A 41 16.14 -1.87 -31.41
C TYR A 41 15.15 -1.41 -32.51
N GLY A 42 15.38 -0.24 -33.10
CA GLY A 42 14.54 0.35 -34.15
C GLY A 42 14.38 -0.59 -35.36
N LYS A 43 13.17 -0.63 -35.92
CA LYS A 43 12.85 -1.47 -37.08
C LYS A 43 11.86 -0.73 -37.99
N ASN A 44 12.09 -0.80 -39.29
CA ASN A 44 11.14 -0.29 -40.28
C ASN A 44 9.84 -1.11 -40.23
N TYR A 45 8.71 -0.42 -40.29
CA TYR A 45 7.39 -1.06 -40.34
C TYR A 45 7.18 -1.76 -41.68
N ASN A 46 6.73 -3.02 -41.64
CA ASN A 46 6.39 -3.79 -42.84
C ASN A 46 4.87 -3.82 -43.04
N PHE A 47 4.38 -3.11 -44.06
CA PHE A 47 2.95 -3.03 -44.38
C PHE A 47 2.33 -4.36 -44.85
N ASN A 48 3.15 -5.37 -45.21
CA ASN A 48 2.68 -6.70 -45.60
C ASN A 48 2.47 -7.64 -44.39
N ARG A 49 2.67 -7.18 -43.16
CA ARG A 49 2.51 -7.98 -41.93
C ARG A 49 1.56 -7.31 -40.96
N LEU A 50 0.84 -8.11 -40.19
CA LEU A 50 -0.07 -7.63 -39.14
C LEU A 50 0.69 -6.81 -38.06
N PHE A 51 0.07 -5.72 -37.61
CA PHE A 51 0.64 -4.81 -36.62
C PHE A 51 1.05 -5.51 -35.32
N PHE A 52 0.15 -6.28 -34.69
CA PHE A 52 0.41 -6.86 -33.37
C PHE A 52 1.55 -7.89 -33.37
N GLY A 53 1.81 -8.58 -34.48
CA GLY A 53 2.97 -9.46 -34.61
C GLY A 53 4.28 -8.68 -34.59
N GLN A 54 4.35 -7.58 -35.36
CA GLN A 54 5.50 -6.69 -35.39
C GLN A 54 5.70 -5.95 -34.07
N PHE A 55 4.60 -5.53 -33.43
CA PHE A 55 4.63 -4.90 -32.11
C PHE A 55 5.13 -5.85 -31.02
N LYS A 56 4.70 -7.12 -31.03
CA LYS A 56 5.22 -8.15 -30.11
C LYS A 56 6.73 -8.37 -30.31
N GLU A 57 7.20 -8.48 -31.54
CA GLU A 57 8.63 -8.57 -31.84
C GLU A 57 9.41 -7.36 -31.30
N LEU A 58 8.86 -6.16 -31.48
CA LEU A 58 9.44 -4.94 -30.94
C LEU A 58 9.50 -5.02 -29.41
N LEU A 59 8.39 -5.35 -28.74
CA LEU A 59 8.33 -5.51 -27.29
C LEU A 59 9.35 -6.50 -26.75
N PHE A 60 9.71 -7.56 -27.47
CA PHE A 60 10.76 -8.49 -27.02
C PHE A 60 12.17 -7.93 -27.16
N ARG A 61 12.39 -7.02 -28.12
CA ARG A 61 13.69 -6.38 -28.36
C ARG A 61 13.94 -5.15 -27.52
N VAL A 62 12.90 -4.41 -27.13
CA VAL A 62 13.05 -3.22 -26.28
C VAL A 62 13.48 -3.67 -24.88
N PRO A 63 14.68 -3.27 -24.41
CA PRO A 63 15.10 -3.54 -23.04
C PRO A 63 14.12 -2.93 -22.04
N LYS A 64 13.90 -3.62 -20.93
CA LYS A 64 13.02 -3.16 -19.84
C LYS A 64 13.83 -2.89 -18.60
N GLU A 65 13.47 -1.84 -17.90
CA GLU A 65 14.00 -1.58 -16.58
C GLU A 65 13.52 -2.69 -15.61
N ALA A 66 14.43 -3.25 -14.81
CA ALA A 66 14.16 -4.37 -13.92
C ALA A 66 13.00 -4.13 -12.94
N VAL A 67 12.91 -2.90 -12.43
CA VAL A 67 11.88 -2.40 -11.52
C VAL A 67 11.54 -0.98 -11.93
N ASN A 68 10.30 -0.56 -11.71
CA ASN A 68 9.87 0.80 -12.01
C ASN A 68 9.97 1.65 -10.75
N ASN A 69 11.16 2.15 -10.44
CA ASN A 69 11.39 2.98 -9.26
C ASN A 69 11.81 4.39 -9.69
N SER A 70 11.61 5.38 -8.85
CA SER A 70 12.13 6.73 -9.08
C SER A 70 12.70 7.31 -7.80
N GLY A 71 13.39 8.45 -7.89
CA GLY A 71 14.05 9.03 -6.72
C GLY A 71 15.09 8.10 -6.09
N VAL A 72 15.43 8.35 -4.83
CA VAL A 72 16.43 7.58 -4.09
C VAL A 72 15.74 6.55 -3.21
N ASN A 73 16.05 5.27 -3.39
CA ASN A 73 15.53 4.18 -2.56
C ASN A 73 16.70 3.56 -1.77
N SER A 74 17.05 4.17 -0.64
CA SER A 74 18.19 3.79 0.19
C SER A 74 17.86 2.54 1.01
N ASN A 75 18.74 1.54 0.98
CA ASN A 75 18.55 0.28 1.72
C ASN A 75 17.15 -0.34 1.48
N SER A 76 16.69 -0.30 0.22
CA SER A 76 15.31 -0.62 -0.16
C SER A 76 15.26 -1.40 -1.48
N ASP A 77 16.09 -2.43 -1.63
CA ASP A 77 16.28 -3.15 -2.91
C ASP A 77 15.03 -3.92 -3.39
N TYR A 78 14.08 -4.17 -2.48
CA TYR A 78 12.89 -4.99 -2.70
C TYR A 78 11.61 -4.16 -2.87
N VAL A 79 11.74 -2.99 -3.48
CA VAL A 79 10.60 -2.10 -3.77
C VAL A 79 10.34 -1.99 -5.27
N ASN A 80 9.08 -1.75 -5.64
CA ASN A 80 8.70 -1.53 -7.03
C ASN A 80 7.54 -0.52 -7.13
N HIS A 81 7.49 0.27 -8.21
CA HIS A 81 6.62 1.45 -8.28
C HIS A 81 6.82 2.36 -7.07
N ALA A 82 8.08 2.58 -6.72
CA ALA A 82 8.44 3.25 -5.47
C ALA A 82 9.28 4.51 -5.68
N HIS A 83 9.09 5.51 -4.82
CA HIS A 83 9.80 6.79 -4.85
C HIS A 83 10.27 7.24 -3.47
N ASN A 84 11.53 7.65 -3.31
CA ASN A 84 12.06 8.22 -2.06
C ASN A 84 11.79 7.38 -0.82
N ASN A 85 12.38 6.19 -0.73
CA ASN A 85 12.21 5.31 0.42
C ASN A 85 13.53 5.02 1.12
N SER A 86 13.50 4.90 2.45
CA SER A 86 14.65 4.54 3.27
C SER A 86 14.32 3.35 4.16
N ASN A 87 15.17 2.33 4.15
CA ASN A 87 15.00 1.11 4.96
C ASN A 87 13.64 0.41 4.74
N CYS A 88 13.14 0.39 3.51
CA CYS A 88 11.85 -0.17 3.19
C CYS A 88 11.97 -1.55 2.52
N TYR A 89 11.05 -2.45 2.84
CA TYR A 89 11.12 -3.84 2.36
C TYR A 89 9.77 -4.35 1.85
N LEU A 90 9.72 -4.82 0.61
CA LEU A 90 8.48 -5.32 -0.02
C LEU A 90 7.33 -4.31 0.05
N ILE A 91 7.65 -3.07 -0.31
CA ILE A 91 6.64 -2.03 -0.53
C ILE A 91 6.39 -1.76 -2.00
N PHE A 92 5.13 -1.54 -2.37
CA PHE A 92 4.71 -1.40 -3.76
C PHE A 92 3.76 -0.21 -3.97
N ASN A 93 3.94 0.54 -5.06
CA ASN A 93 3.13 1.73 -5.36
C ASN A 93 3.16 2.74 -4.20
N SER A 94 4.37 3.11 -3.77
CA SER A 94 4.59 3.80 -2.50
C SER A 94 5.66 4.86 -2.60
N GLY A 95 5.57 5.94 -1.82
CA GLY A 95 6.68 6.87 -1.75
C GLY A 95 6.76 7.78 -0.54
N ASP A 96 7.95 8.35 -0.36
CA ASP A 96 8.30 9.22 0.77
C ASP A 96 8.21 8.46 2.11
N ASN A 97 8.72 7.22 2.21
CA ASN A 97 8.57 6.37 3.40
C ASN A 97 9.89 6.02 4.10
N GLU A 98 9.81 5.71 5.40
CA GLU A 98 10.94 5.34 6.25
C GLU A 98 10.58 4.13 7.13
N ASP A 99 11.44 3.10 7.18
CA ASP A 99 11.25 1.92 8.04
C ASP A 99 9.88 1.23 7.84
N CYS A 100 9.48 1.05 6.57
CA CYS A 100 8.18 0.48 6.21
C CYS A 100 8.33 -0.89 5.54
N SER A 101 7.45 -1.84 5.84
CA SER A 101 7.53 -3.18 5.23
C SER A 101 6.19 -3.81 4.85
N TYR A 102 6.21 -4.74 3.90
CA TYR A 102 5.05 -5.57 3.51
C TYR A 102 3.77 -4.76 3.22
N SER A 103 3.92 -3.63 2.55
CA SER A 103 2.83 -2.65 2.39
C SER A 103 2.61 -2.26 0.93
N SER A 104 1.42 -1.81 0.58
CA SER A 104 1.13 -1.31 -0.77
C SER A 104 0.27 -0.06 -0.74
N GLY A 105 0.57 0.90 -1.61
CA GLY A 105 -0.19 2.14 -1.68
C GLY A 105 0.07 3.08 -0.49
N ILE A 106 1.30 3.09 0.06
CA ILE A 106 1.63 3.92 1.22
C ILE A 106 2.42 5.17 0.87
N ARG A 107 2.11 6.28 1.53
CA ARG A 107 2.79 7.55 1.33
C ARG A 107 3.08 8.29 2.63
N LYS A 108 4.29 8.86 2.76
CA LYS A 108 4.69 9.64 3.96
C LYS A 108 4.55 8.82 5.26
N CYS A 109 4.84 7.53 5.21
CA CYS A 109 4.71 6.64 6.37
C CYS A 109 6.06 6.40 7.05
N ARG A 110 5.99 6.15 8.36
CA ARG A 110 7.16 5.82 9.19
C ARG A 110 6.85 4.66 10.14
N ASN A 111 7.74 3.67 10.23
CA ASN A 111 7.58 2.53 11.15
C ASN A 111 6.22 1.83 11.00
N VAL A 112 5.89 1.41 9.77
CA VAL A 112 4.63 0.69 9.50
C VAL A 112 4.87 -0.66 8.84
N THR A 113 3.94 -1.59 9.04
CA THR A 113 3.99 -2.93 8.43
C THR A 113 2.60 -3.43 8.12
N ASP A 114 2.44 -4.22 7.06
CA ASP A 114 1.16 -4.81 6.64
C ASP A 114 0.06 -3.75 6.44
N ILE A 115 0.37 -2.71 5.66
CA ILE A 115 -0.56 -1.65 5.31
C ILE A 115 -1.02 -1.80 3.86
N HIS A 116 -2.34 -1.82 3.67
CA HIS A 116 -2.96 -1.72 2.36
C HIS A 116 -3.66 -0.36 2.24
N TYR A 117 -3.07 0.52 1.42
CA TYR A 117 -3.46 1.91 1.22
C TYR A 117 -3.34 2.78 2.48
N GLY A 118 -2.46 3.78 2.45
CA GLY A 118 -2.40 4.76 3.54
C GLY A 118 -1.52 5.97 3.30
N GLU A 119 -1.87 7.08 3.95
CA GLU A 119 -1.08 8.30 3.92
C GLU A 119 -0.81 8.82 5.34
N ASN A 120 0.43 9.27 5.59
CA ASN A 120 0.81 9.91 6.84
C ASN A 120 0.50 9.03 8.06
N LEU A 121 1.11 7.83 8.08
CA LEU A 121 0.95 6.83 9.13
C LEU A 121 2.24 6.67 9.93
N GLU A 122 2.12 6.53 11.24
CA GLU A 122 3.25 6.29 12.14
C GLU A 122 2.94 5.19 13.16
N LEU A 123 3.82 4.20 13.30
CA LEU A 123 3.66 3.10 14.26
C LEU A 123 2.35 2.33 14.05
N CYS A 124 2.05 1.97 12.81
CA CYS A 124 0.82 1.28 12.42
C CYS A 124 1.07 -0.14 11.93
N TYR A 125 0.09 -1.02 12.16
CA TYR A 125 0.15 -2.42 11.75
C TYR A 125 -1.21 -2.96 11.32
N GLU A 126 -1.26 -3.76 10.26
CA GLU A 126 -2.50 -4.41 9.79
C GLU A 126 -3.63 -3.38 9.57
N ILE A 127 -3.35 -2.39 8.72
CA ILE A 127 -4.30 -1.34 8.38
C ILE A 127 -4.75 -1.49 6.93
N VAL A 128 -6.06 -1.42 6.73
CA VAL A 128 -6.67 -1.29 5.41
C VAL A 128 -7.28 0.10 5.31
N ASN A 129 -6.73 0.95 4.46
CA ASN A 129 -7.16 2.33 4.25
C ASN A 129 -7.05 3.20 5.52
N GLY A 130 -5.89 3.82 5.71
CA GLY A 130 -5.60 4.69 6.85
C GLY A 130 -5.02 6.05 6.43
N VAL A 131 -5.51 7.15 7.02
CA VAL A 131 -4.98 8.50 6.73
C VAL A 131 -4.76 9.27 8.02
N ASN A 132 -3.59 9.91 8.17
CA ASN A 132 -3.23 10.73 9.35
C ASN A 132 -3.41 9.98 10.67
N CYS A 133 -2.81 8.79 10.80
CA CYS A 133 -2.99 7.95 11.99
C CYS A 133 -1.67 7.62 12.68
N SER A 134 -1.70 7.50 14.00
CA SER A 134 -0.55 7.10 14.81
C SER A 134 -0.93 6.02 15.81
N ARG A 135 -0.10 4.99 15.98
CA ARG A 135 -0.33 3.87 16.92
C ARG A 135 -1.69 3.20 16.71
N CYS A 136 -1.97 2.84 15.45
CA CYS A 136 -3.20 2.17 15.06
C CYS A 136 -2.94 0.75 14.58
N PHE A 137 -3.77 -0.20 15.02
CA PHE A 137 -3.53 -1.63 14.82
C PHE A 137 -4.81 -2.37 14.41
N TYR A 138 -4.71 -3.31 13.46
CA TYR A 138 -5.81 -4.21 13.06
C TYR A 138 -7.10 -3.47 12.73
N SER A 139 -7.02 -2.43 11.93
CA SER A 139 -8.13 -1.49 11.73
C SER A 139 -8.37 -1.16 10.27
N LYS A 140 -9.62 -0.82 9.93
CA LYS A 140 -10.04 -0.55 8.55
C LYS A 140 -10.76 0.79 8.42
N ASN A 141 -10.46 1.55 7.38
CA ASN A 141 -11.08 2.86 7.10
C ASN A 141 -10.96 3.81 8.30
N ILE A 142 -9.73 4.13 8.70
CA ILE A 142 -9.44 5.01 9.84
C ILE A 142 -8.84 6.34 9.36
N PHE A 143 -9.37 7.45 9.86
CA PHE A 143 -8.98 8.79 9.42
C PHE A 143 -8.75 9.67 10.65
N ASP A 144 -7.60 10.34 10.74
CA ASP A 144 -7.27 11.26 11.84
C ASP A 144 -7.35 10.58 13.22
N CYS A 145 -6.80 9.37 13.34
CA CYS A 145 -6.94 8.51 14.52
C CYS A 145 -5.64 8.30 15.30
N VAL A 146 -5.75 8.18 16.62
CA VAL A 146 -4.60 7.96 17.50
C VAL A 146 -4.95 6.90 18.55
N ASP A 147 -4.08 5.91 18.75
CA ASP A 147 -4.30 4.83 19.74
C ASP A 147 -5.63 4.08 19.49
N VAL A 148 -5.77 3.54 18.27
CA VAL A 148 -6.97 2.82 17.81
C VAL A 148 -6.63 1.36 17.50
N TYR A 149 -7.42 0.44 18.04
CA TYR A 149 -7.18 -0.99 17.97
C TYR A 149 -8.44 -1.72 17.53
N PHE A 150 -8.32 -2.71 16.63
CA PHE A 150 -9.43 -3.60 16.24
C PHE A 150 -10.70 -2.81 15.90
N SER A 151 -10.63 -1.85 14.98
CA SER A 151 -11.71 -0.89 14.76
C SER A 151 -11.98 -0.65 13.28
N MET A 152 -13.18 -0.15 12.97
CA MET A 152 -13.59 0.09 11.59
C MET A 152 -14.44 1.34 11.42
N ASP A 153 -14.20 2.08 10.34
CA ASP A 153 -14.95 3.28 9.97
C ASP A 153 -14.90 4.36 11.07
N LEU A 154 -13.68 4.68 11.55
CA LEU A 154 -13.44 5.69 12.58
C LEU A 154 -12.88 6.98 11.96
N ARG A 155 -13.33 8.13 12.48
CA ARG A 155 -12.83 9.45 12.07
C ARG A 155 -12.55 10.36 13.26
N GLY A 156 -11.35 10.92 13.37
CA GLY A 156 -11.01 11.84 14.45
C GLY A 156 -11.06 11.20 15.85
N CYS A 157 -10.90 9.87 15.95
CA CYS A 157 -11.08 9.14 17.20
C CYS A 157 -9.75 8.87 17.90
N GLN A 158 -9.77 8.90 19.23
CA GLN A 158 -8.61 8.62 20.07
C GLN A 158 -8.94 7.53 21.09
N ASN A 159 -7.97 6.73 21.51
CA ASN A 159 -8.14 5.71 22.56
C ASN A 159 -9.42 4.87 22.33
N CYS A 160 -9.49 4.18 21.19
CA CYS A 160 -10.64 3.37 20.81
C CYS A 160 -10.23 1.91 20.62
N PHE A 161 -11.04 0.99 21.13
CA PHE A 161 -10.79 -0.45 21.02
C PHE A 161 -12.07 -1.15 20.59
N GLY A 162 -12.04 -1.98 19.55
CA GLY A 162 -13.22 -2.77 19.16
C GLY A 162 -14.36 -1.94 18.57
N CYS A 163 -14.10 -0.74 18.05
CA CYS A 163 -15.14 0.24 17.74
C CYS A 163 -15.51 0.29 16.26
N CYS A 164 -16.79 0.54 15.96
CA CYS A 164 -17.31 0.73 14.62
C CYS A 164 -18.02 2.08 14.45
N ASN A 165 -17.88 2.73 13.29
CA ASN A 165 -18.70 3.89 12.89
C ASN A 165 -18.66 5.10 13.86
N LEU A 166 -17.51 5.36 14.51
CA LEU A 166 -17.39 6.47 15.44
C LEU A 166 -16.75 7.71 14.79
N THR A 167 -17.17 8.89 15.27
CA THR A 167 -16.58 10.17 14.85
C THR A 167 -16.32 11.04 16.08
N ARG A 168 -15.08 11.54 16.20
CA ARG A 168 -14.63 12.45 17.26
C ARG A 168 -14.92 11.92 18.67
N LYS A 169 -14.65 10.63 18.89
CA LYS A 169 -14.82 9.96 20.18
C LYS A 169 -13.48 9.67 20.83
N ASN A 170 -13.47 9.63 22.16
CA ASN A 170 -12.30 9.35 22.97
C ASN A 170 -12.68 8.39 24.10
N TYR A 171 -11.82 7.42 24.42
CA TYR A 171 -12.02 6.38 25.44
C TYR A 171 -13.27 5.53 25.22
N TYR A 172 -13.31 4.83 24.08
CA TYR A 172 -14.39 3.90 23.75
C TYR A 172 -13.87 2.46 23.69
N PHE A 173 -14.67 1.55 24.20
CA PHE A 173 -14.37 0.11 24.21
C PHE A 173 -15.63 -0.65 23.75
N PHE A 174 -15.55 -1.30 22.59
CA PHE A 174 -16.70 -1.92 21.90
C PHE A 174 -17.91 -0.98 21.81
N ASN A 175 -17.70 0.20 21.24
CA ASN A 175 -18.72 1.25 21.05
C ASN A 175 -19.33 1.82 22.34
N GLN A 176 -18.83 1.48 23.53
CA GLN A 176 -19.28 2.04 24.80
C GLN A 176 -18.26 3.02 25.36
N PRO A 177 -18.68 4.19 25.88
CA PRO A 177 -17.78 5.12 26.55
C PRO A 177 -17.26 4.52 27.85
N LEU A 178 -16.00 4.81 28.16
CA LEU A 178 -15.38 4.47 29.44
C LEU A 178 -14.69 5.70 30.05
N SER A 179 -14.42 5.60 31.36
CA SER A 179 -13.41 6.44 31.98
C SER A 179 -12.02 6.11 31.38
N LYS A 180 -11.09 7.04 31.50
CA LYS A 180 -9.70 6.81 31.07
C LYS A 180 -9.10 5.61 31.81
N GLU A 181 -9.31 5.56 33.12
CA GLU A 181 -8.76 4.53 34.00
C GLU A 181 -9.30 3.14 33.64
N ASP A 182 -10.60 3.03 33.36
CA ASP A 182 -11.23 1.77 32.94
C ASP A 182 -10.76 1.35 31.55
N TRP A 183 -10.58 2.32 30.64
CA TRP A 183 -10.07 2.05 29.31
C TRP A 183 -8.63 1.51 29.37
N ASP A 184 -7.75 2.20 30.10
CA ASP A 184 -6.34 1.81 30.28
C ASP A 184 -6.23 0.41 30.89
N LYS A 185 -7.12 0.05 31.81
CA LYS A 185 -7.18 -1.28 32.40
C LYS A 185 -7.62 -2.33 31.38
N ARG A 186 -8.72 -2.10 30.65
CA ARG A 186 -9.27 -3.08 29.71
C ARG A 186 -8.36 -3.34 28.52
N VAL A 187 -7.71 -2.32 27.99
CA VAL A 187 -6.86 -2.48 26.80
C VAL A 187 -5.62 -3.32 27.11
N LYS A 188 -5.06 -3.20 28.32
CA LYS A 188 -3.92 -4.04 28.77
C LYS A 188 -4.23 -5.54 28.80
N GLU A 189 -5.50 -5.95 28.88
CA GLU A 189 -5.89 -7.36 28.82
C GLU A 189 -5.65 -7.98 27.43
N PHE A 190 -5.66 -7.14 26.40
CA PHE A 190 -5.55 -7.58 25.00
C PHE A 190 -4.17 -7.31 24.39
N LEU A 191 -3.40 -6.39 24.98
CA LEU A 191 -2.03 -6.07 24.55
C LEU A 191 -1.02 -6.93 25.32
N GLY A 192 -0.27 -7.79 24.63
CA GLY A 192 0.88 -8.48 25.24
C GLY A 192 1.12 -9.93 24.79
N SER A 193 0.21 -10.55 24.04
CA SER A 193 0.48 -11.86 23.44
C SER A 193 -0.28 -12.05 22.12
N SER A 194 0.26 -12.90 21.24
CA SER A 194 -0.40 -13.28 19.98
C SER A 194 -1.77 -13.93 20.22
N ILE A 195 -1.90 -14.68 21.31
CA ILE A 195 -3.17 -15.30 21.73
C ILE A 195 -4.21 -14.24 22.10
N SER A 196 -3.82 -13.23 22.89
CA SER A 196 -4.70 -12.13 23.28
C SER A 196 -5.15 -11.30 22.08
N VAL A 197 -4.23 -11.03 21.16
CA VAL A 197 -4.50 -10.34 19.89
C VAL A 197 -5.50 -11.13 19.04
N SER A 198 -5.26 -12.43 18.85
CA SER A 198 -6.18 -13.29 18.08
C SER A 198 -7.59 -13.33 18.71
N LYS A 199 -7.69 -13.39 20.05
CA LYS A 199 -8.98 -13.30 20.75
C LYS A 199 -9.67 -11.95 20.55
N ALA A 200 -8.93 -10.85 20.62
CA ALA A 200 -9.46 -9.51 20.37
C ALA A 200 -10.01 -9.38 18.95
N LEU A 201 -9.25 -9.84 17.97
CA LEU A 201 -9.62 -9.81 16.55
C LEU A 201 -10.89 -10.62 16.31
N ASN A 202 -10.94 -11.88 16.76
CA ASN A 202 -12.13 -12.73 16.64
C ASN A 202 -13.36 -12.07 17.29
N LYS A 203 -13.20 -11.50 18.48
CA LYS A 203 -14.29 -10.81 19.19
C LYS A 203 -14.76 -9.58 18.41
N PHE A 204 -13.82 -8.79 17.89
CA PHE A 204 -14.13 -7.62 17.09
C PHE A 204 -14.88 -8.01 15.82
N GLU A 205 -14.39 -9.00 15.06
CA GLU A 205 -15.04 -9.50 13.86
C GLU A 205 -16.50 -9.84 14.12
N GLN A 206 -16.78 -10.64 15.15
CA GLN A 206 -18.15 -11.00 15.54
C GLN A 206 -18.98 -9.78 15.95
N SER A 207 -18.45 -8.88 16.79
CA SER A 207 -19.20 -7.68 17.22
C SER A 207 -19.49 -6.74 16.06
N SER A 208 -18.57 -6.64 15.10
CA SER A 208 -18.65 -5.70 13.99
C SER A 208 -19.79 -6.03 13.02
N LEU A 209 -20.26 -7.28 13.00
CA LEU A 209 -21.40 -7.73 12.20
C LEU A 209 -22.72 -7.07 12.62
N SER A 210 -22.81 -6.60 13.86
CA SER A 210 -24.01 -5.90 14.36
C SER A 210 -24.10 -4.44 13.89
N PHE A 211 -23.04 -3.92 13.26
CA PHE A 211 -22.99 -2.54 12.78
C PHE A 211 -23.22 -2.46 11.26
N PRO A 212 -23.93 -1.43 10.79
CA PRO A 212 -24.10 -1.22 9.36
C PRO A 212 -22.74 -0.95 8.70
N ARG A 213 -22.55 -1.51 7.50
CA ARG A 213 -21.37 -1.29 6.66
C ARG A 213 -21.66 -0.20 5.64
N ARG A 214 -20.67 0.67 5.43
CA ARG A 214 -20.72 1.60 4.30
C ARG A 214 -20.57 0.82 3.00
N ALA A 215 -21.39 1.16 2.01
CA ALA A 215 -21.25 0.60 0.67
C ALA A 215 -20.02 1.15 -0.07
N ASN A 216 -19.61 2.40 0.22
CA ASN A 216 -18.45 3.06 -0.38
C ASN A 216 -17.76 4.02 0.62
N ASN A 217 -16.48 4.30 0.40
CA ASN A 217 -15.66 5.22 1.21
C ASN A 217 -15.42 6.56 0.50
N ILE A 218 -16.49 7.27 0.15
CA ILE A 218 -16.39 8.48 -0.70
C ILE A 218 -16.20 9.75 0.13
N HIS A 219 -15.33 10.64 -0.33
CA HIS A 219 -15.03 11.94 0.26
C HIS A 219 -15.17 13.08 -0.78
N LYS A 220 -15.95 14.09 -0.36
CA LYS A 220 -16.44 15.34 -1.00
C LYS A 220 -17.06 15.34 -2.42
N SER A 221 -17.47 14.20 -3.00
CA SER A 221 -18.48 13.94 -4.09
C SER A 221 -19.30 15.07 -4.77
N VAL A 222 -19.57 14.89 -6.09
CA VAL A 222 -20.84 14.92 -6.89
C VAL A 222 -20.65 13.93 -8.10
N ASP A 223 -21.67 13.59 -8.90
CA ASP A 223 -21.93 12.39 -9.76
C ASP A 223 -21.00 11.18 -9.65
N CYS A 224 -20.72 10.68 -8.43
CA CYS A 224 -19.71 9.68 -8.05
C CYS A 224 -20.14 8.18 -8.04
N ILE A 225 -19.22 7.20 -8.25
CA ILE A 225 -19.40 5.74 -8.06
C ILE A 225 -18.02 5.12 -7.79
N GLY A 226 -17.84 4.31 -6.74
CA GLY A 226 -16.74 3.32 -6.57
C GLY A 226 -15.52 3.71 -5.72
N ASP A 227 -14.52 2.85 -5.53
CA ASP A 227 -13.68 2.77 -4.30
C ASP A 227 -12.64 3.89 -4.02
N TYR A 228 -12.39 4.16 -2.73
CA TYR A 228 -11.53 5.19 -2.09
C TYR A 228 -11.66 6.68 -2.46
N ILE A 229 -12.60 7.07 -3.32
CA ILE A 229 -12.76 8.45 -3.84
C ILE A 229 -12.60 9.55 -2.79
N SER A 230 -11.68 10.49 -3.04
CA SER A 230 -11.49 11.68 -2.21
C SER A 230 -11.73 13.04 -2.93
N GLU A 231 -12.09 14.06 -2.15
CA GLU A 231 -12.49 15.44 -2.50
C GLU A 231 -13.30 15.76 -3.82
N SER A 232 -14.30 14.97 -4.23
CA SER A 232 -14.77 14.86 -5.65
C SER A 232 -15.95 15.69 -6.23
N LYS A 233 -16.13 15.76 -7.58
CA LYS A 233 -17.41 15.95 -8.34
C LYS A 233 -17.36 15.24 -9.72
N ASN A 234 -18.49 14.68 -10.15
CA ASN A 234 -18.88 13.79 -11.25
C ASN A 234 -18.20 12.41 -11.53
N VAL A 235 -17.97 11.54 -10.53
CA VAL A 235 -17.29 10.21 -10.68
C VAL A 235 -18.14 8.98 -11.12
N LYS A 236 -17.73 8.11 -12.06
CA LYS A 236 -18.46 6.83 -12.36
C LYS A 236 -17.49 5.63 -12.49
N ASN A 237 -17.85 4.46 -11.94
CA ASN A 237 -17.08 3.23 -11.76
C ASN A 237 -15.62 3.38 -11.25
N CYS A 238 -15.44 3.74 -9.99
CA CYS A 238 -14.14 3.88 -9.35
C CYS A 238 -13.74 2.61 -8.57
N PHE A 239 -12.44 2.39 -8.45
CA PHE A 239 -11.87 1.19 -7.84
C PHE A 239 -10.62 1.46 -6.98
N GLU A 240 -10.07 2.69 -6.99
CA GLU A 240 -9.28 3.39 -5.95
C GLU A 240 -9.17 4.89 -6.35
N ALA A 241 -9.36 5.85 -5.43
CA ALA A 241 -9.21 7.29 -5.68
C ALA A 241 -8.92 8.08 -4.39
#